data_AF-A0A433KE37-F1
#
_entry.id   AF-A0A433KE37-F1
#
_cell.length_a   1.000
_cell.length_b   1.000
_cell.length_c   1.000
_cell.angle_alpha   90.00
_cell.angle_beta   90.00
_cell.angle_gamma   90.00
#
_symmetry.space_group_name_H-M   'P 1'
#
loop_
_entity.id
_entity.type
_entity.pdbx_description
1 polymer ?
#
loop_
_entity_poly.entity_id
_entity_poly.type
_entity_poly.pdbx_seq_one_letter_code
_entity_poly.pdbx_strand_id
1 'polypeptide(L)'
;MGQPWELPEGDLVYSTRVRQLKTYYSQEIQLLGIPLLKNARDEYNLWQRRFWEHRVRDESDLSTHIDYIHFNPVKHGLVQKVIDRPYSSFQNYARQEMLPNNWGGKSLQGEFGE
;
A
#
# COMPACT_ATOMS: atom_id res chain seq x y z
N MET A 1 -6.14 2.51 2.16
CA MET A 1 -5.01 1.57 2.01
C MET A 1 -3.89 2.07 2.90
N GLY A 2 -3.48 1.28 3.89
CA GLY A 2 -2.34 1.65 4.72
C GLY A 2 -2.05 0.69 5.86
N GLN A 3 -2.61 -0.52 5.82
CA GLN A 3 -2.44 -1.55 6.84
C GLN A 3 -1.89 -2.79 6.14
N PRO A 4 -0.89 -3.48 6.73
CA PRO A 4 -0.42 -4.77 6.24
C PRO A 4 -1.56 -5.79 6.15
N TRP A 5 -1.49 -6.70 5.19
CA TRP A 5 -2.45 -7.81 5.11
C TRP A 5 -2.03 -8.92 6.07
N GLU A 6 -2.95 -9.28 6.96
CA GLU A 6 -2.87 -10.50 7.74
C GLU A 6 -3.78 -11.54 7.07
N LEU A 7 -3.22 -12.72 6.80
CA LEU A 7 -3.94 -13.82 6.17
C LEU A 7 -4.25 -14.91 7.21
N PRO A 8 -5.36 -15.66 7.04
CA PRO A 8 -5.65 -16.81 7.89
C PRO A 8 -4.49 -17.80 7.93
N GLU A 9 -4.40 -18.55 9.04
CA GLU A 9 -3.39 -19.58 9.19
C GLU A 9 -3.48 -20.61 8.04
N GLY A 10 -2.32 -20.95 7.46
CA GLY A 10 -2.21 -21.85 6.31
C GLY A 10 -2.58 -21.23 4.95
N ASP A 11 -3.05 -19.97 4.91
CA ASP A 11 -3.34 -19.28 3.67
C ASP A 11 -2.11 -18.54 3.12
N LEU A 12 -1.53 -19.09 2.06
CA LEU A 12 -0.36 -18.54 1.39
C LEU A 12 -0.69 -17.92 0.01
N VAL A 13 -1.96 -17.77 -0.35
CA VAL A 13 -2.37 -17.38 -1.71
C VAL A 13 -2.51 -15.86 -1.91
N TYR A 14 -1.62 -15.06 -1.32
CA TYR A 14 -1.59 -13.59 -1.50
C TYR A 14 -1.39 -13.17 -2.96
N SER A 15 -0.54 -13.89 -3.71
CA SER A 15 -0.28 -13.61 -5.13
C SER A 15 -1.54 -13.67 -5.99
N THR A 16 -2.45 -14.61 -5.70
CA THR A 16 -3.73 -14.73 -6.38
C THR A 16 -4.65 -13.55 -6.07
N ARG A 17 -4.68 -13.10 -4.81
CA ARG A 17 -5.47 -11.92 -4.39
C ARG A 17 -4.99 -10.65 -5.07
N VAL A 18 -3.67 -10.42 -5.11
CA VAL A 18 -3.09 -9.26 -5.81
C VAL A 18 -3.42 -9.32 -7.31
N ARG A 19 -3.33 -10.49 -7.94
CA ARG A 19 -3.72 -10.68 -9.34
C ARG A 19 -5.19 -10.32 -9.55
N GLN A 20 -6.11 -10.83 -8.72
CA GLN A 20 -7.54 -10.55 -8.83
C GLN A 20 -7.85 -9.05 -8.64
N LEU A 21 -7.21 -8.39 -7.67
CA LEU A 21 -7.36 -6.95 -7.45
C LEU A 21 -6.96 -6.15 -8.70
N LYS A 22 -5.78 -6.45 -9.27
CA LYS A 22 -5.32 -5.79 -10.51
C LYS A 22 -6.28 -6.06 -11.67
N THR A 23 -6.80 -7.28 -11.80
CA THR A 23 -7.76 -7.64 -12.85
C THR A 23 -9.07 -6.87 -12.72
N TYR A 24 -9.74 -6.94 -11.57
CA TYR A 24 -11.05 -6.32 -11.39
C TYR A 24 -10.98 -4.80 -11.52
N TYR A 25 -9.96 -4.17 -10.92
CA TYR A 25 -9.80 -2.73 -11.07
C TYR A 25 -9.57 -2.31 -12.53
N SER A 26 -8.80 -3.08 -13.30
CA SER A 26 -8.59 -2.78 -14.74
C SER A 26 -9.90 -2.90 -15.52
N GLN A 27 -10.74 -3.89 -15.20
CA GLN A 27 -12.06 -4.06 -15.81
C GLN A 27 -12.98 -2.87 -15.52
N GLU A 28 -13.03 -2.41 -14.26
CA GLU A 28 -13.82 -1.24 -13.87
C GLU A 28 -13.37 0.03 -14.61
N ILE A 29 -12.06 0.26 -14.75
CA ILE A 29 -11.52 1.40 -15.50
C ILE A 29 -11.95 1.36 -16.98
N GLN A 30 -11.97 0.17 -17.60
CA GLN A 30 -12.47 0.01 -18.97
C GLN A 30 -13.98 0.25 -19.07
N LEU A 31 -14.77 -0.19 -18.08
CA LEU A 31 -16.22 0.05 -18.04
C LEU A 31 -16.55 1.54 -17.89
N LEU A 32 -15.69 2.31 -17.21
CA LEU A 32 -15.79 3.77 -17.14
C LEU A 32 -15.38 4.47 -18.45
N GLY A 33 -14.99 3.73 -19.49
CA GLY A 33 -14.58 4.26 -20.79
C GLY A 33 -13.18 4.86 -20.81
N ILE A 34 -12.38 4.64 -19.75
CA ILE A 34 -10.99 5.11 -19.70
C ILE A 34 -10.13 4.14 -20.51
N PRO A 35 -9.43 4.59 -21.57
CA PRO A 35 -8.67 3.71 -22.43
C PRO A 35 -7.43 3.18 -21.71
N LEU A 36 -7.29 1.84 -21.68
CA LEU A 36 -6.08 1.16 -21.23
C LEU A 36 -5.37 0.52 -22.41
N LEU A 37 -4.06 0.76 -22.51
CA LEU A 37 -3.23 0.21 -23.57
C LEU A 37 -2.57 -1.08 -23.11
N LYS A 38 -2.54 -2.08 -23.98
CA LYS A 38 -1.84 -3.33 -23.74
C LYS A 38 -0.51 -3.35 -24.46
N ASN A 39 0.51 -3.91 -23.81
CA ASN A 39 1.78 -4.21 -24.47
C ASN A 39 1.68 -5.52 -25.29
N ALA A 40 2.78 -5.91 -25.95
CA ALA A 40 2.86 -7.15 -26.75
C ALA A 40 2.63 -8.45 -25.93
N ARG A 41 2.56 -8.37 -24.60
CA ARG A 41 2.32 -9.47 -23.68
C ARG A 41 0.91 -9.44 -23.06
N ASP A 42 0.01 -8.63 -23.62
CA ASP A 42 -1.38 -8.44 -23.15
C ASP A 42 -1.49 -7.79 -21.76
N GLU A 43 -0.42 -7.15 -21.26
CA GLU A 43 -0.40 -6.48 -19.96
C GLU A 43 -0.81 -5.00 -20.12
N TYR A 44 -1.74 -4.52 -19.29
CA TYR A 44 -2.15 -3.11 -19.28
C TYR A 44 -1.03 -2.18 -18.79
N ASN A 45 -0.91 -1.01 -19.41
CA ASN A 45 -0.01 0.08 -19.03
C ASN A 45 -0.37 0.78 -17.70
N LEU A 46 -1.26 0.19 -16.90
CA LEU A 46 -1.71 0.69 -15.61
C LEU A 46 -0.86 0.19 -14.45
N TRP A 47 -0.39 -1.05 -14.51
CA TRP A 47 0.28 -1.72 -13.41
C TRP A 47 1.75 -1.97 -13.70
N GLN A 48 2.61 -1.72 -12.70
CA GLN A 48 3.95 -2.31 -12.71
C GLN A 48 3.85 -3.85 -12.71
N ARG A 49 4.75 -4.50 -13.46
CA ARG A 49 4.85 -5.97 -13.50
C ARG A 49 5.28 -6.49 -12.13
N ARG A 50 4.68 -7.61 -11.71
CA ARG A 50 4.85 -8.20 -10.37
C ARG A 50 4.45 -7.20 -9.27
N PHE A 51 4.84 -7.47 -8.05
CA PHE A 51 4.70 -6.60 -6.89
C PHE A 51 5.86 -6.90 -5.95
N TRP A 52 6.11 -6.00 -5.00
CA TRP A 52 7.05 -6.24 -3.93
C TRP A 52 6.31 -6.81 -2.72
N GLU A 53 6.88 -7.84 -2.11
CA GLU A 53 6.37 -8.46 -0.90
C GLU A 53 7.43 -8.45 0.20
N HIS A 54 6.99 -8.16 1.42
CA HIS A 54 7.78 -8.37 2.63
C HIS A 54 6.94 -9.11 3.65
N ARG A 55 7.51 -10.18 4.19
CA ARG A 55 6.90 -10.95 5.28
C ARG A 55 7.33 -10.33 6.59
N VAL A 56 6.38 -9.70 7.28
CA VAL A 56 6.57 -9.20 8.64
C VAL A 56 6.93 -10.36 9.58
N ARG A 57 8.02 -10.20 10.33
CA ARG A 57 8.59 -11.29 11.16
C ARG A 57 8.29 -11.17 12.64
N ASP A 58 8.10 -9.95 13.12
CA ASP A 58 7.86 -9.63 14.51
C ASP A 58 7.14 -8.27 14.65
N GLU A 59 6.82 -7.90 15.88
CA GLU A 59 6.10 -6.65 16.20
C GLU A 59 6.90 -5.39 15.88
N SER A 60 8.23 -5.43 15.99
CA SER A 60 9.09 -4.28 15.68
C SER A 60 9.12 -4.02 14.18
N ASP A 61 9.23 -5.09 13.39
CA ASP A 61 9.14 -5.07 11.94
C ASP A 61 7.76 -4.57 11.48
N LEU A 62 6.68 -5.02 12.14
CA LEU A 62 5.31 -4.56 11.89
C LEU A 62 5.19 -3.04 12.11
N SER A 63 5.65 -2.56 13.26
CA SER A 63 5.61 -1.14 13.63
C SER A 63 6.37 -0.28 12.63
N THR A 64 7.57 -0.73 12.23
CA THR A 64 8.41 -0.05 11.24
C THR A 64 7.72 0.06 9.89
N HIS A 65 7.04 -0.99 9.44
CA HIS A 65 6.32 -0.99 8.17
C HIS A 65 5.04 -0.14 8.22
N ILE A 66 4.31 -0.12 9.34
CA ILE A 66 3.16 0.77 9.53
C ILE A 66 3.61 2.23 9.47
N ASP A 67 4.67 2.57 10.20
CA ASP A 67 5.28 3.90 10.15
C ASP A 67 5.68 4.23 8.70
N TYR A 68 6.36 3.33 8.00
CA TYR A 68 6.73 3.57 6.60
C TYR A 68 5.54 3.84 5.67
N ILE A 69 4.51 3.01 5.71
CA ILE A 69 3.34 3.14 4.85
C ILE A 69 2.64 4.50 5.05
N HIS A 70 2.55 4.97 6.29
CA HIS A 70 1.94 6.27 6.60
C HIS A 70 2.85 7.46 6.29
N PHE A 71 4.16 7.32 6.46
CA PHE A 71 5.12 8.38 6.17
C PHE A 71 5.38 8.55 4.67
N ASN A 72 5.23 7.48 3.88
CA ASN A 72 5.57 7.46 2.45
C ASN A 72 5.08 8.67 1.61
N PRO A 73 3.82 9.15 1.74
CA PRO A 73 3.39 10.36 1.04
C PRO A 73 4.16 11.64 1.42
N VAL A 74 4.60 11.77 2.67
CA VAL A 74 5.46 12.91 3.09
C VAL A 74 6.86 12.73 2.51
N LYS A 75 7.41 11.51 2.59
CA LYS A 75 8.72 11.16 2.01
C LYS A 75 8.83 11.51 0.52
N HIS A 76 7.78 11.23 -0.26
CA HIS A 76 7.73 11.56 -1.69
C HIS A 76 7.19 12.96 -2.00
N GLY A 77 6.97 13.82 -1.00
CA GLY A 77 6.54 15.21 -1.18
C GLY A 77 5.11 15.39 -1.70
N LEU A 78 4.25 14.37 -1.59
CA LEU A 78 2.84 14.45 -2.01
C LEU A 78 1.99 15.29 -1.05
N VAL A 79 2.37 15.33 0.24
CA VAL A 79 1.73 16.13 1.29
C VAL A 79 2.79 16.62 2.29
N GLN A 80 2.50 17.71 3.00
CA GLN A 80 3.42 18.22 4.03
C GLN A 80 3.27 17.46 5.36
N LYS A 81 2.07 17.00 5.69
CA LYS A 81 1.80 16.24 6.93
C LYS A 81 1.04 14.97 6.61
N VAL A 82 1.29 13.91 7.39
CA VAL A 82 0.65 12.60 7.21
C VAL A 82 -0.87 12.70 7.30
N ILE A 83 -1.39 13.54 8.21
CA ILE A 83 -2.82 13.76 8.42
C ILE A 83 -3.53 14.38 7.19
N ASP A 84 -2.78 15.08 6.34
CA ASP A 84 -3.33 15.75 5.16
C ASP A 84 -3.68 14.77 4.03
N ARG A 85 -3.31 13.48 4.14
CA ARG A 85 -3.63 12.47 3.13
C ARG A 85 -4.98 11.79 3.44
N PRO A 86 -6.06 12.08 2.67
CA PRO A 86 -7.39 11.52 2.94
C PRO A 86 -7.51 10.03 2.63
N TYR A 87 -6.72 9.51 1.68
CA TYR A 87 -6.80 8.12 1.21
C TYR A 87 -5.84 7.18 1.97
N SER A 88 -5.80 7.29 3.29
CA SER A 88 -4.92 6.52 4.18
C SER A 88 -5.74 5.80 5.25
N SER A 89 -5.19 4.75 5.87
CA SER A 89 -5.74 4.22 7.13
C SER A 89 -5.22 4.97 8.35
N PHE A 90 -4.34 5.97 8.18
CA PHE A 90 -3.78 6.76 9.28
C PHE A 90 -4.87 7.36 10.18
N GLN A 91 -5.97 7.85 9.61
CA GLN A 91 -7.10 8.39 10.37
C GLN A 91 -7.73 7.35 11.31
N ASN A 92 -7.68 6.05 10.96
CA ASN A 92 -8.15 4.99 11.85
C ASN A 92 -7.15 4.76 12.99
N TYR A 93 -5.85 4.69 12.67
CA TYR A 93 -4.79 4.54 13.67
C TYR A 93 -4.78 5.69 14.67
N ALA A 94 -4.99 6.92 14.19
CA ALA A 94 -5.03 8.09 15.04
C ALA A 94 -6.28 8.14 15.92
N ARG A 95 -7.45 7.71 15.40
CA ARG A 95 -8.68 7.57 16.20
C ARG A 95 -8.60 6.49 17.26
N GLN A 96 -7.80 5.45 17.03
CA GLN A 96 -7.55 4.36 17.98
C GLN A 96 -6.36 4.65 18.91
N GLU A 97 -5.80 5.86 18.86
CA GLU A 97 -4.64 6.28 19.65
C GLU A 97 -3.37 5.43 19.44
N MET A 98 -3.33 4.64 18.35
CA MET A 98 -2.16 3.84 17.98
C MET A 98 -1.04 4.70 17.40
N LEU A 99 -1.39 5.81 16.76
CA LEU A 99 -0.45 6.82 16.27
C LEU A 99 -0.92 8.23 16.66
N PRO A 100 -0.04 9.13 17.12
CA PRO A 100 -0.42 10.52 17.40
C PRO A 100 -0.96 11.25 16.16
N ASN A 101 -1.94 12.13 16.34
CA ASN A 101 -2.48 12.96 15.24
C ASN A 101 -1.42 13.86 14.56
N ASN A 102 -0.40 14.27 15.31
CA ASN A 102 0.73 15.08 14.84
C ASN A 102 1.96 14.24 14.45
N TRP A 103 1.80 12.93 14.32
CA TRP A 103 2.87 12.03 13.91
C TRP A 103 3.31 12.32 12.45
N GLY A 104 4.61 12.32 12.18
CA GLY A 104 5.13 12.55 10.83
C GLY A 104 6.58 13.02 10.78
N GLY A 105 7.54 12.20 11.22
CA GLY A 105 8.94 12.63 11.16
C GLY A 105 9.98 11.75 11.85
N LYS A 106 9.88 10.42 11.77
CA LYS A 106 10.99 9.54 12.16
C LYS A 106 11.86 9.23 10.95
N SER A 107 13.18 9.21 11.14
CA SER A 107 14.10 8.55 10.20
C SER A 107 13.80 7.05 10.24
N LEU A 108 13.22 6.52 9.18
CA LEU A 108 12.92 5.09 9.08
C LEU A 108 14.14 4.34 8.56
N GLN A 109 14.54 3.29 9.27
CA GLN A 109 15.58 2.35 8.85
C GLN A 109 14.89 1.06 8.41
N GLY A 110 15.17 0.58 7.21
CA GLY A 110 14.58 -0.65 6.66
C GLY A 110 14.66 -0.73 5.14
N GLU A 111 14.44 -1.93 4.60
CA GLU A 111 14.30 -2.17 3.15
C GLU A 111 12.84 -2.06 2.76
N PHE A 112 12.48 -1.05 1.98
CA PHE A 112 11.07 -0.74 1.66
C PHE A 112 10.73 -0.82 0.16
N GLY A 113 11.54 -1.54 -0.62
CA GLY A 113 11.27 -1.81 -2.03
C GLY A 113 11.31 -0.59 -2.95
N GLU A 114 12.01 0.48 -2.55
CA GLU A 114 12.31 1.66 -3.37
C GLU A 114 13.53 1.47 -4.27
#